data_AF-S3LB27-F1
#
_entry.id   AF-S3LB27-F1
#
_cell.length_a   1.000
_cell.length_b   1.000
_cell.length_c   1.000
_cell.angle_alpha   90.00
_cell.angle_beta   90.00
_cell.angle_gamma   90.00
#
_symmetry.space_group_name_H-M   'P 1'
#
loop_
_entity.id
_entity.type
_entity.pdbx_description
1 polymer ?
#
loop_
_entity_poly.entity_id
_entity_poly.type
_entity_poly.pdbx_seq_one_letter_code
_entity_poly.pdbx_strand_id
1 'polypeptide(L)'
;MTKVEIQSVQYEKSDTIEIQGTSADIKYYLRNGYFIKEERNGYWVLNKSSRVLAEIIINNKPVLQNIKHEILNYYNRDRISQNLVQKFANDLEAGVVSLYSDSNGGFAIS
;
A
#
# COMPACT_ATOMS: atom_id res chain seq x y z
N MET A 1 -3.98 19.17 12.35
CA MET A 1 -4.30 17.81 11.89
C MET A 1 -5.80 17.60 12.05
N THR A 2 -6.46 17.02 11.07
CA THR A 2 -7.91 16.78 11.06
C THR A 2 -8.16 15.29 10.98
N LYS A 3 -9.04 14.77 11.85
CA LYS A 3 -9.43 13.36 11.78
C LYS A 3 -10.14 13.10 10.46
N VAL A 4 -9.74 12.06 9.75
CA VAL A 4 -10.37 11.66 8.49
C VAL A 4 -11.23 10.42 8.69
N GLU A 5 -12.27 10.30 7.87
CA GLU A 5 -13.11 9.11 7.81
C GLU A 5 -12.51 8.12 6.82
N ILE A 6 -12.34 6.87 7.27
CA ILE A 6 -11.88 5.75 6.45
C ILE A 6 -13.08 4.85 6.16
N GLN A 7 -13.37 4.62 4.88
CA GLN A 7 -14.44 3.71 4.47
C GLN A 7 -13.98 2.26 4.37
N SER A 8 -12.78 2.05 3.83
CA SER A 8 -12.25 0.71 3.60
C SER A 8 -10.73 0.70 3.62
N VAL A 9 -10.15 -0.47 3.93
CA VAL A 9 -8.70 -0.71 3.90
C VAL A 9 -8.44 -2.01 3.16
N GLN A 10 -7.60 -1.95 2.13
CA GLN A 10 -7.23 -3.10 1.31
C GLN A 10 -5.72 -3.34 1.36
N TYR A 11 -5.31 -4.58 1.63
CA TYR A 11 -3.93 -5.00 1.55
C TYR A 11 -3.61 -5.58 0.17
N GLU A 12 -2.69 -4.93 -0.55
CA GLU A 12 -2.06 -5.50 -1.74
C GLU A 12 -0.74 -6.18 -1.34
N LYS A 13 -0.69 -7.51 -1.49
CA LYS A 13 0.54 -8.27 -1.25
C LYS A 13 1.63 -7.88 -2.24
N SER A 14 2.87 -8.01 -1.79
CA SER A 14 3.99 -7.98 -2.73
C SER A 14 3.90 -9.18 -3.65
N ASP A 15 4.30 -8.99 -4.90
CA ASP A 15 4.33 -10.05 -5.89
C ASP A 15 5.69 -10.11 -6.58
N THR A 16 6.05 -11.28 -7.07
CA THR A 16 7.29 -11.51 -7.82
C THR A 16 6.99 -12.49 -8.94
N ILE A 17 7.36 -12.08 -10.15
CA ILE A 17 7.17 -12.87 -11.36
C ILE A 17 8.49 -13.04 -12.08
N GLU A 18 8.68 -14.22 -12.63
CA GLU A 18 9.86 -14.63 -13.39
C GLU A 18 9.41 -14.96 -14.80
N ILE A 19 10.04 -14.33 -15.80
CA ILE A 19 9.63 -14.43 -17.21
C ILE A 19 10.85 -14.64 -18.08
N GLN A 20 10.79 -15.62 -18.98
CA GLN A 20 11.72 -15.73 -20.10
C GLN A 20 11.07 -15.09 -21.33
N GLY A 21 11.72 -14.07 -21.91
CA GLY A 21 11.21 -13.37 -23.08
C GLY A 21 11.92 -12.05 -23.36
N THR A 22 11.20 -11.19 -24.07
CA THR A 22 11.68 -9.90 -24.55
C THR A 22 11.16 -8.75 -23.68
N SER A 23 11.69 -7.56 -23.91
CA SER A 23 11.19 -6.34 -23.26
C SER A 23 9.72 -6.04 -23.59
N ALA A 24 9.22 -6.53 -24.73
CA ALA A 24 7.81 -6.39 -25.11
C ALA A 24 6.89 -7.21 -24.19
N ASP A 25 7.32 -8.42 -23.81
CA ASP A 25 6.56 -9.34 -22.97
C ASP A 25 6.37 -8.79 -21.55
N ILE A 26 7.37 -8.06 -21.03
CA ILE A 26 7.31 -7.49 -19.69
C ILE A 26 6.57 -6.14 -19.60
N LYS A 27 6.30 -5.49 -20.74
CA LYS A 27 5.73 -4.13 -20.78
C LYS A 27 4.36 -4.01 -20.10
N TYR A 28 3.54 -5.07 -20.19
CA TYR A 28 2.25 -5.14 -19.50
C TYR A 28 2.42 -5.05 -17.98
N TYR A 29 3.37 -5.78 -17.42
CA TYR A 29 3.62 -5.81 -15.97
C TYR A 29 4.15 -4.47 -15.46
N LEU A 30 5.06 -3.84 -16.21
CA LEU A 30 5.57 -2.50 -15.87
C LEU A 30 4.45 -1.47 -15.77
N ARG A 31 3.48 -1.51 -16.69
CA ARG A 31 2.29 -0.64 -16.65
C ARG A 31 1.38 -0.93 -15.45
N ASN A 32 1.41 -2.15 -14.91
CA ASN A 32 0.64 -2.57 -13.74
C ASN A 32 1.40 -2.40 -12.41
N GLY A 33 2.47 -1.60 -12.42
CA GLY A 33 3.20 -1.21 -11.22
C GLY A 33 4.26 -2.20 -10.75
N TYR A 34 4.63 -3.16 -11.61
CA TYR A 34 5.85 -3.94 -11.39
C TYR A 34 7.09 -3.13 -11.79
N PHE A 35 8.21 -3.41 -11.14
CA PHE A 35 9.53 -2.89 -11.49
C PHE A 35 10.50 -4.03 -11.74
N ILE A 36 11.50 -3.78 -12.60
CA ILE A 36 12.55 -4.76 -12.89
C ILE A 36 13.46 -4.87 -11.66
N LYS A 37 13.53 -6.06 -11.08
CA LYS A 37 14.50 -6.41 -10.04
C LYS A 37 15.78 -6.94 -10.66
N GLU A 38 15.66 -7.74 -11.72
CA GLU A 38 16.79 -8.38 -12.40
C GLU A 38 16.49 -8.62 -13.89
N GLU A 39 17.52 -8.48 -14.72
CA GLU A 39 17.49 -8.77 -16.16
C GLU A 39 18.77 -9.52 -16.55
N ARG A 40 18.64 -10.70 -17.19
CA ARG A 40 19.76 -11.52 -17.65
C ARG A 40 19.41 -12.32 -18.90
N ASN A 41 19.96 -11.98 -20.08
CA ASN A 41 19.82 -12.78 -21.32
C ASN A 41 18.37 -13.21 -21.64
N GLY A 42 17.43 -12.27 -21.54
CA GLY A 42 16.01 -12.55 -21.76
C GLY A 42 15.28 -13.19 -20.58
N TYR A 43 15.96 -13.44 -19.47
CA TYR A 43 15.34 -13.75 -18.18
C TYR A 43 15.08 -12.46 -17.40
N TRP A 44 13.87 -12.31 -16.87
CA TRP A 44 13.41 -11.13 -16.15
C TRP A 44 12.82 -11.52 -14.81
N VAL A 45 13.24 -10.84 -13.75
CA VAL A 45 12.57 -10.90 -12.43
C VAL A 45 11.91 -9.55 -12.19
N LEU A 46 10.59 -9.53 -12.06
CA LEU A 46 9.81 -8.33 -11.82
C LEU A 46 9.16 -8.41 -10.44
N ASN A 47 9.22 -7.31 -9.71
CA ASN A 47 8.65 -7.21 -8.38
C ASN A 47 7.53 -6.17 -8.33
N LYS A 48 6.50 -6.43 -7.54
CA LYS A 48 5.50 -5.45 -7.13
C LYS A 48 5.59 -5.25 -5.62
N SER A 49 5.79 -4.02 -5.17
CA SER A 49 5.84 -3.70 -3.75
C SER A 49 4.46 -3.82 -3.11
N SER A 50 4.40 -4.36 -1.89
CA SER A 50 3.15 -4.41 -1.13
C SER A 50 2.66 -3.00 -0.78
N ARG A 51 1.34 -2.81 -0.75
CA ARG A 51 0.67 -1.54 -0.43
C ARG A 51 -0.50 -1.76 0.52
N VAL A 52 -0.89 -0.72 1.25
CA VAL A 52 -2.13 -0.71 2.04
C VAL A 52 -2.94 0.47 1.57
N LEU A 53 -3.96 0.22 0.74
CA LEU A 53 -4.79 1.25 0.17
C LEU A 53 -5.98 1.51 1.10
N ALA A 54 -6.04 2.71 1.67
CA ALA A 54 -7.18 3.17 2.44
C ALA A 54 -8.03 4.12 1.58
N GLU A 55 -9.33 3.89 1.57
CA GLU A 55 -10.30 4.80 0.97
C GLU A 55 -10.74 5.83 2.02
N ILE A 56 -10.29 7.07 1.83
CA ILE A 56 -10.46 8.16 2.79
C ILE A 56 -11.40 9.20 2.21
N ILE A 57 -12.35 9.69 3.01
CA ILE A 57 -13.27 10.76 2.60
C ILE A 57 -12.65 12.12 2.92
N ILE A 58 -12.35 12.86 1.86
CA ILE A 58 -11.83 14.24 1.92
C ILE A 58 -12.76 15.12 1.11
N ASN A 59 -13.36 16.14 1.73
CA ASN A 59 -14.32 17.04 1.07
C ASN A 59 -15.46 16.29 0.35
N ASN A 60 -16.05 15.29 1.02
CA ASN A 60 -17.09 14.41 0.50
C ASN A 60 -16.70 13.61 -0.76
N LYS A 61 -15.40 13.41 -1.01
CA LYS A 61 -14.91 12.59 -2.12
C LYS A 61 -14.02 11.47 -1.59
N PRO A 62 -14.23 10.22 -2.04
CA PRO A 62 -13.32 9.12 -1.72
C PRO A 62 -12.00 9.32 -2.45
N VAL A 63 -10.91 9.17 -1.72
CA VAL A 63 -9.54 9.23 -2.22
C VAL A 63 -8.80 8.00 -1.72
N LEU A 64 -8.21 7.23 -2.63
CA LEU A 64 -7.35 6.11 -2.28
C LEU A 64 -5.96 6.61 -1.91
N GLN A 65 -5.48 6.25 -0.72
CA GLN A 65 -4.15 6.58 -0.24
C GLN A 65 -3.41 5.35 0.26
N ASN A 66 -2.11 5.27 -0.07
CA ASN A 66 -1.27 4.20 0.42
C ASN A 66 -0.73 4.54 1.82
N ILE A 67 -1.35 3.99 2.86
CA ILE A 67 -1.04 4.27 4.26
C ILE A 67 -0.08 3.25 4.90
N LYS A 68 0.66 2.51 4.07
CA LYS A 68 1.56 1.44 4.53
C LYS A 68 2.57 1.95 5.55
N HIS A 69 3.18 3.11 5.31
CA HIS A 69 4.26 3.62 6.16
C HIS A 69 3.74 4.07 7.52
N GLU A 70 2.56 4.67 7.55
CA GLU A 70 1.86 5.14 8.73
C GLU A 70 1.54 3.96 9.66
N ILE A 71 1.01 2.86 9.11
CA ILE A 71 0.76 1.62 9.87
C ILE A 71 2.06 1.04 10.44
N LEU A 72 3.12 0.96 9.63
CA LEU A 72 4.41 0.44 10.07
C LEU A 72 5.01 1.27 11.21
N ASN A 73 4.95 2.59 11.09
CA ASN A 73 5.43 3.52 12.10
C ASN A 73 4.61 3.40 13.40
N TYR A 74 3.28 3.36 13.31
CA TYR A 74 2.41 3.28 14.48
C TYR A 74 2.60 1.98 15.28
N TYR A 75 2.62 0.84 14.60
CA TYR A 75 2.82 -0.46 15.26
C TYR A 75 4.29 -0.82 15.51
N ASN A 76 5.22 0.07 15.16
CA ASN A 76 6.66 -0.13 15.24
C ASN A 76 7.12 -1.45 14.58
N ARG A 77 6.87 -1.59 13.27
CA ARG A 77 7.16 -2.79 12.48
C ARG A 77 7.96 -2.44 11.24
N ASP A 78 8.91 -3.30 10.88
CA ASP A 78 9.70 -3.12 9.66
C ASP A 78 8.99 -3.62 8.39
N ARG A 79 8.04 -4.56 8.54
CA ARG A 79 7.38 -5.25 7.44
C ARG A 79 5.88 -5.30 7.62
N ILE A 80 5.18 -5.02 6.52
CA ILE A 80 3.72 -5.07 6.47
C ILE A 80 3.28 -6.52 6.18
N SER A 81 2.22 -6.95 6.85
CA SER A 81 1.63 -8.27 6.66
C SER A 81 0.11 -8.16 6.70
N GLN A 82 -0.59 -9.15 6.15
CA GLN A 82 -2.04 -9.17 6.18
C GLN A 82 -2.59 -9.16 7.61
N ASN A 83 -1.94 -9.86 8.54
CA ASN A 83 -2.33 -9.86 9.95
C ASN A 83 -2.20 -8.48 10.59
N LEU A 84 -1.16 -7.71 10.23
CA LEU A 84 -0.99 -6.36 10.73
C LEU A 84 -2.06 -5.41 10.19
N VAL A 85 -2.42 -5.55 8.91
CA VAL A 85 -3.51 -4.77 8.30
C VAL A 85 -4.86 -5.14 8.92
N GLN A 86 -5.11 -6.42 9.18
CA GLN A 86 -6.33 -6.85 9.86
C GLN A 86 -6.41 -6.31 11.29
N LYS A 87 -5.28 -6.32 12.02
CA LYS A 87 -5.22 -5.70 13.34
C LYS A 87 -5.57 -4.21 13.26
N PHE A 88 -4.99 -3.50 12.31
CA PHE A 88 -5.30 -2.09 12.09
C PHE A 88 -6.79 -1.84 11.79
N ALA A 89 -7.40 -2.65 10.93
CA ALA A 89 -8.84 -2.54 10.65
C ALA A 89 -9.69 -2.76 11.91
N ASN A 90 -9.35 -3.77 12.71
CA ASN A 90 -10.06 -4.04 13.97
C ASN A 90 -9.88 -2.90 14.99
N ASP A 91 -8.66 -2.35 15.10
CA ASP A 91 -8.36 -1.25 16.00
C ASP A 91 -9.09 0.03 15.56
N LEU A 92 -9.28 0.25 14.25
CA LEU A 92 -10.08 1.35 13.69
C LEU A 92 -11.56 1.21 14.07
N GLU A 93 -12.14 0.02 13.87
CA GLU A 93 -13.53 -0.27 14.20
C GLU A 93 -13.80 -0.14 15.71
N ALA A 94 -12.84 -0.55 16.54
CA ALA A 94 -12.90 -0.41 17.99
C ALA A 94 -12.67 1.04 18.47
N GLY A 95 -12.27 1.96 17.58
CA GLY A 95 -11.94 3.35 17.92
C GLY A 95 -10.63 3.51 18.70
N VAL A 96 -9.79 2.46 18.73
CA VAL A 96 -8.47 2.47 19.38
C VAL A 96 -7.47 3.31 18.58
N VAL A 97 -7.58 3.29 17.26
CA VAL A 97 -6.77 4.11 16.37
C VAL A 97 -7.62 5.05 15.53
N SER A 98 -7.04 6.16 15.11
CA SER A 98 -7.65 7.10 14.18
C SER A 98 -6.60 7.66 13.22
N LEU A 99 -7.00 7.88 11.97
CA LEU A 99 -6.15 8.50 10.96
C LEU A 99 -6.42 10.00 10.91
N TYR A 100 -5.35 10.77 10.79
CA TYR A 100 -5.37 12.21 10.70
C TYR A 100 -4.63 12.66 9.45
N SER A 101 -5.14 13.70 8.80
CA SER A 101 -4.43 14.39 7.73
C SER A 101 -3.90 15.75 8.21
N ASP A 102 -2.77 16.18 7.67
CA ASP A 102 -2.25 17.53 7.81
C ASP A 102 -2.61 18.41 6.59
N SER A 103 -2.29 19.71 6.69
CA SER A 103 -2.55 20.68 5.61
C SER A 103 -1.65 20.51 4.38
N ASN A 104 -0.59 19.71 4.49
CA ASN A 104 0.39 19.44 3.45
C ASN A 104 0.11 18.09 2.73
N GLY A 105 -0.97 17.40 3.11
CA GLY A 105 -1.35 16.09 2.56
C GLY A 105 -0.64 14.90 3.20
N GLY A 106 0.10 15.11 4.29
CA GLY A 106 0.66 14.05 5.12
C GLY A 106 -0.41 13.36 5.98
N PHE A 107 -0.19 12.10 6.31
CA PHE A 107 -1.06 11.30 7.16
C PHE A 107 -0.33 10.79 8.39
N ALA A 108 -1.05 10.66 9.50
CA ALA A 108 -0.54 10.10 10.74
C ALA A 108 -1.63 9.30 11.46
N ILE A 109 -1.25 8.20 12.11
CA ILE A 109 -2.14 7.40 12.95
C ILE A 109 -1.85 7.78 14.41
N SER A 110 -2.91 8.01 15.18
CA SER A 110 -2.86 8.20 16.63
C SER A 110 -3.80 7.22 17.33
#